data_AF-A0A975Q2W6-F1
#
_entry.id   AF-A0A975Q2W6-F1
#
_cell.length_a   1.000
_cell.length_b   1.000
_cell.length_c   1.000
_cell.angle_alpha   90.00
_cell.angle_beta   90.00
_cell.angle_gamma   90.00
#
_symmetry.space_group_name_H-M   'P 1'
#
loop_
_entity.id
_entity.type
_entity.pdbx_description
1 polymer ?
#
loop_
_entity_poly.entity_id
_entity_poly.type
_entity_poly.pdbx_seq_one_letter_code
_entity_poly.pdbx_strand_id
1 'polypeptide(L)'
;MANAGGRPTAPLVLEAEEREYLERQVRRRRIARSMSERCRIILRCADGIRSKVVAAELGVHEHTVGKWRRRFLKDRIEGLLDEARPGRPRTIDDDQVAAVIERTLRSTPADATHWSIRTMAGETGFSHTTIRRIWTAFGLQPHRSETFKLSSDPLFVDKVRDIVGLYLSPPNRALVLSVDEKSQIQALDREQPVLPMMPGVPERRTHSYVRHGTTSLFAALDIASGFVIGKCYKRHRATEFLDFLKQIDARVPPDLDIHIVMDNYATHKTALVRAWLARRPHYHVHFTPTSASWINQVERWFAELTRKQLRRGVHTSTSQLEQDIRSFIDRHNENPRPYRWTKSADEILASVKRFCQASERTLCGEL
;
A
#
# COMPACT_ATOMS: atom_id res chain seq x y z
N MET A 1 8.09 -35.11 71.49
CA MET A 1 7.02 -34.35 70.78
C MET A 1 7.72 -33.19 70.07
N ALA A 2 7.60 -32.93 68.77
CA ALA A 2 6.52 -33.20 67.84
C ALA A 2 7.05 -33.43 66.40
N ASN A 3 6.31 -34.27 65.67
CA ASN A 3 6.38 -34.47 64.22
C ASN A 3 6.27 -33.14 63.46
N ALA A 4 7.18 -32.91 62.52
CA ALA A 4 6.93 -32.04 61.37
C ALA A 4 7.48 -32.72 60.11
N GLY A 5 6.90 -33.88 59.77
CA GLY A 5 7.11 -34.54 58.49
C GLY A 5 6.56 -33.67 57.37
N GLY A 6 7.42 -32.86 56.75
CA GLY A 6 7.14 -32.24 55.47
C GLY A 6 7.00 -33.33 54.40
N ARG A 7 6.05 -33.18 53.47
CA ARG A 7 5.86 -34.11 52.34
C ARG A 7 7.21 -34.41 51.67
N PRO A 8 7.52 -35.68 51.35
CA PRO A 8 8.76 -36.03 50.67
C PRO A 8 8.88 -35.23 49.37
N THR A 9 9.97 -34.50 49.24
CA THR A 9 10.21 -33.64 48.07
C THR A 9 10.78 -34.51 46.95
N ALA A 10 10.02 -34.72 45.87
CA ALA A 10 10.48 -35.49 44.73
C ALA A 10 11.83 -34.94 44.22
N PRO A 11 12.84 -35.78 43.96
CA PRO A 11 14.16 -35.32 43.52
C PRO A 11 14.03 -34.60 42.17
N LEU A 12 14.68 -33.44 42.05
CA LEU A 12 14.75 -32.69 40.80
C LEU A 12 16.15 -32.92 40.22
N VAL A 13 16.23 -33.79 39.23
CA VAL A 13 17.46 -34.09 38.49
C VAL A 13 17.36 -33.43 37.12
N LEU A 14 18.39 -32.69 36.75
CA LEU A 14 18.53 -32.05 35.44
C LEU A 14 19.39 -32.93 34.54
N GLU A 15 18.95 -33.11 33.31
CA GLU A 15 19.81 -33.63 32.24
C GLU A 15 20.86 -32.56 31.86
N ALA A 16 21.96 -33.00 31.24
CA ALA A 16 23.06 -32.11 30.87
C ALA A 16 22.58 -30.98 29.95
N GLU A 17 21.74 -31.30 28.96
CA GLU A 17 21.18 -30.34 28.00
C GLU A 17 20.25 -29.32 28.68
N GLU A 18 19.49 -29.75 29.68
CA GLU A 18 18.56 -28.88 30.41
C GLU A 18 19.30 -27.92 31.34
N ARG A 19 20.33 -28.41 32.03
CA ARG A 19 21.20 -27.56 32.86
C ARG A 19 21.89 -26.50 32.00
N GLU A 20 22.45 -26.89 30.86
CA GLU A 20 23.07 -25.95 29.92
C GLU A 20 22.05 -24.93 29.41
N TYR A 21 20.84 -25.36 29.05
CA TYR A 21 19.77 -24.47 28.61
C TYR A 21 19.42 -23.44 29.68
N LEU A 22 19.17 -23.87 30.92
CA LEU A 22 18.77 -22.99 32.02
C LEU A 22 19.87 -21.97 32.37
N GLU A 23 21.14 -22.40 32.42
CA GLU A 23 22.28 -21.51 32.68
C GLU A 23 22.46 -20.48 31.56
N ARG A 24 22.32 -20.91 30.30
CA ARG A 24 22.36 -20.04 29.13
C ARG A 24 21.25 -18.99 29.17
N GLN A 25 20.02 -19.37 29.56
CA GLN A 25 18.93 -18.41 29.73
C GLN A 25 19.21 -17.38 30.83
N VAL A 26 19.78 -17.79 31.98
CA VAL A 26 20.13 -16.87 33.07
C VAL A 26 21.22 -15.87 32.66
N ARG A 27 22.20 -16.28 31.84
CA ARG A 27 23.30 -15.43 31.36
C ARG A 27 22.91 -14.51 30.21
N ARG A 28 21.75 -14.72 29.59
CA ARG A 28 21.31 -13.95 28.41
C ARG A 28 21.02 -12.49 28.79
N ARG A 29 21.68 -11.54 28.11
CA ARG A 29 21.56 -10.08 28.38
C ARG A 29 20.14 -9.51 28.23
N ARG A 30 19.25 -10.16 27.47
CA ARG A 30 17.87 -9.71 27.19
C ARG A 30 16.86 -10.84 27.42
N ILE A 31 16.73 -11.31 28.65
CA ILE A 31 15.69 -12.26 29.05
C ILE A 31 14.64 -11.57 29.94
N ALA A 32 13.38 -11.98 29.80
CA ALA A 32 12.33 -11.53 30.72
C ALA A 32 12.71 -11.92 32.15
N ARG A 33 12.61 -10.97 33.09
CA ARG A 33 12.95 -11.18 34.52
C ARG A 33 12.25 -12.41 35.10
N SER A 34 10.98 -12.61 34.75
CA SER A 34 10.18 -13.76 35.16
C SER A 34 10.78 -15.10 34.71
N MET A 35 11.29 -15.19 33.49
CA MET A 35 11.93 -16.41 32.98
C MET A 35 13.29 -16.65 33.65
N SER A 36 14.08 -15.60 33.84
CA SER A 36 15.36 -15.69 34.55
C SER A 36 15.17 -16.19 35.98
N GLU A 37 14.17 -15.67 36.70
CA GLU A 37 13.81 -16.08 38.05
C GLU A 37 13.39 -17.56 38.10
N ARG A 38 12.54 -18.01 37.16
CA ARG A 38 12.14 -19.42 37.02
C ARG A 38 13.34 -20.34 36.81
N CYS A 39 14.26 -19.96 35.93
CA CYS A 39 15.46 -20.76 35.66
C CYS A 39 16.37 -20.85 36.89
N ARG A 40 16.57 -19.74 37.62
CA ARG A 40 17.35 -19.72 38.87
C ARG A 40 16.74 -20.60 39.96
N ILE A 41 15.41 -20.58 40.08
CA ILE A 41 14.68 -21.45 41.02
C ILE A 41 14.98 -22.92 40.72
N ILE A 42 14.90 -23.35 39.45
CA ILE A 42 15.13 -24.73 39.06
C ILE A 42 16.59 -25.16 39.24
N LEU A 43 17.56 -24.32 38.83
CA LEU A 43 18.99 -24.60 39.03
C LEU A 43 19.31 -24.81 40.51
N ARG A 44 18.86 -23.91 41.39
CA ARG A 44 19.07 -24.04 42.84
C ARG A 44 18.36 -25.26 43.43
N CYS A 45 17.16 -25.58 42.94
CA CYS A 45 16.44 -26.78 43.34
C CYS A 45 17.12 -28.08 42.89
N ALA A 46 17.85 -28.05 41.77
CA ALA A 46 18.62 -29.18 41.23
C ALA A 46 19.91 -29.43 42.01
N ASP A 47 20.48 -28.38 42.60
CA ASP A 47 21.67 -28.48 43.46
C ASP A 47 21.33 -29.00 44.89
N GLY A 48 20.11 -29.53 45.09
CA GLY A 48 19.66 -30.13 46.35
C GLY A 48 19.21 -29.13 47.42
N ILE A 49 19.14 -27.84 47.10
CA ILE A 49 18.75 -26.80 48.05
C ILE A 49 17.24 -26.87 48.31
N ARG A 50 16.85 -26.82 49.60
CA ARG A 50 15.44 -26.87 50.03
C ARG A 50 14.68 -25.62 49.55
N SER A 51 13.42 -25.79 49.13
CA SER A 51 12.57 -24.72 48.59
C SER A 51 12.50 -23.47 49.47
N LYS A 52 12.46 -23.62 50.80
CA LYS A 52 12.47 -22.52 51.77
C LYS A 52 13.74 -21.66 51.70
N VAL A 53 14.90 -22.28 51.45
CA VAL A 53 16.18 -21.58 51.33
C VAL A 53 16.29 -20.89 49.97
N VAL A 54 15.90 -21.58 48.88
CA VAL A 54 15.84 -21.00 47.53
C VAL A 54 14.93 -19.77 47.49
N ALA A 55 13.79 -19.84 48.20
CA ALA A 55 12.84 -18.73 48.32
C ALA A 55 13.48 -17.49 48.97
N ALA A 56 14.20 -17.67 50.08
CA ALA A 56 14.89 -16.60 50.77
C ALA A 56 16.05 -16.00 49.94
N GLU A 57 16.85 -16.84 49.27
CA GLU A 57 17.96 -16.39 48.41
C GLU A 57 17.50 -15.55 47.22
N LEU A 58 16.37 -15.92 46.61
CA LEU A 58 15.87 -15.28 45.40
C LEU A 58 14.82 -14.19 45.68
N GLY A 59 14.45 -13.97 46.96
CA GLY A 59 13.46 -12.97 47.36
C GLY A 59 12.03 -13.29 46.88
N VAL A 60 11.67 -14.57 46.78
CA VAL A 60 10.35 -15.04 46.33
C VAL A 60 9.64 -15.84 47.42
N HIS A 61 8.33 -16.02 47.31
CA HIS A 61 7.58 -16.84 48.27
C HIS A 61 7.85 -18.35 48.05
N GLU A 62 7.90 -19.15 49.13
CA GLU A 62 8.16 -20.62 49.04
C GLU A 62 7.15 -21.33 48.12
N HIS A 63 5.89 -20.87 48.13
CA HIS A 63 4.85 -21.38 47.21
C HIS A 63 5.21 -21.18 45.72
N THR A 64 5.89 -20.08 45.37
CA THR A 64 6.35 -19.83 44.00
C THR A 64 7.42 -20.83 43.58
N VAL A 65 8.37 -21.13 44.47
CA VAL A 65 9.37 -22.18 44.25
C VAL A 65 8.71 -23.54 44.06
N GLY A 66 7.76 -23.89 44.93
CA GLY A 66 6.99 -25.14 44.83
C GLY A 66 6.18 -25.26 43.52
N LYS A 67 5.57 -24.15 43.05
CA LYS A 67 4.83 -24.09 41.78
C LYS A 67 5.75 -24.43 40.60
N TRP A 68 6.88 -23.75 40.49
CA TRP A 68 7.80 -23.94 39.36
C TRP A 68 8.50 -25.30 39.41
N ARG A 69 8.87 -25.78 40.60
CA ARG A 69 9.40 -27.14 40.78
C ARG A 69 8.40 -28.19 40.28
N ARG A 70 7.11 -28.07 40.64
CA ARG A 70 6.07 -29.00 40.20
C ARG A 70 5.86 -28.96 38.68
N ARG A 71 5.81 -27.77 38.09
CA ARG A 71 5.65 -27.62 36.63
C ARG A 71 6.87 -28.17 35.87
N PHE A 72 8.07 -27.92 36.36
CA PHE A 72 9.29 -28.46 35.76
C PHE A 72 9.34 -30.00 35.86
N LEU A 73 8.94 -30.59 36.99
CA LEU A 73 8.90 -32.06 37.11
C LEU A 73 7.89 -32.71 36.15
N LYS A 74 6.82 -31.99 35.78
CA LYS A 74 5.77 -32.50 34.88
C LYS A 74 6.11 -32.27 33.41
N ASP A 75 6.46 -31.03 33.05
CA ASP A 75 6.53 -30.55 31.66
C ASP A 75 7.96 -30.06 31.29
N ARG A 76 8.97 -30.39 32.11
CA ARG A 76 10.39 -29.99 31.96
C ARG A 76 10.55 -28.50 31.66
N ILE A 77 11.38 -28.13 30.69
CA ILE A 77 11.66 -26.74 30.30
C ILE A 77 10.37 -26.02 29.84
N GLU A 78 9.47 -26.71 29.13
CA GLU A 78 8.22 -26.11 28.64
C GLU A 78 7.30 -25.67 29.79
N GLY A 79 7.36 -26.40 30.92
CA GLY A 79 6.66 -26.04 32.16
C GLY A 79 7.09 -24.70 32.78
N LEU A 80 8.18 -24.08 32.30
CA LEU A 80 8.62 -22.75 32.74
C LEU A 80 8.01 -21.61 31.91
N LEU A 81 7.31 -21.91 30.81
CA LEU A 81 6.59 -20.91 30.01
C LEU A 81 5.31 -20.43 30.73
N ASP A 82 4.87 -19.22 30.40
CA ASP A 82 3.55 -18.75 30.84
C ASP A 82 2.46 -19.56 30.14
N GLU A 83 1.48 -20.05 30.90
CA GLU A 83 0.29 -20.69 30.33
C GLU A 83 -0.60 -19.64 29.67
N ALA A 84 -1.36 -20.08 28.67
CA ALA A 84 -2.43 -19.28 28.09
C ALA A 84 -3.40 -18.89 29.21
N ARG A 85 -3.37 -17.61 29.58
CA ARG A 85 -4.30 -17.08 30.57
C ARG A 85 -5.66 -16.99 29.90
N PRO A 86 -6.72 -17.63 30.44
CA PRO A 86 -8.06 -17.40 29.93
C PRO A 86 -8.35 -15.92 30.14
N GLY A 87 -8.42 -15.19 29.02
CA GLY A 87 -8.85 -13.80 29.04
C GLY A 87 -10.31 -13.70 29.49
N ARG A 88 -10.82 -12.47 29.57
CA ARG A 88 -12.27 -12.27 29.79
C ARG A 88 -13.04 -13.09 28.76
N PRO A 89 -14.01 -13.93 29.18
CA PRO A 89 -14.85 -14.68 28.26
C PRO A 89 -15.46 -13.76 27.19
N ARG A 90 -15.48 -14.21 25.94
CA ARG A 90 -16.10 -13.46 24.85
C ARG A 90 -17.57 -13.24 25.20
N THR A 91 -18.00 -11.99 25.21
CA THR A 91 -19.40 -11.59 25.47
C THR A 91 -20.22 -11.51 24.19
N ILE A 92 -19.56 -11.62 23.04
CA ILE A 92 -20.20 -11.53 21.71
C ILE A 92 -19.89 -12.83 20.99
N ASP A 93 -20.95 -13.54 20.64
CA ASP A 93 -20.88 -14.80 19.89
C ASP A 93 -20.62 -14.55 18.40
N ASP A 94 -20.40 -15.63 17.66
CA ASP A 94 -20.06 -15.54 16.24
C ASP A 94 -21.28 -15.18 15.36
N ASP A 95 -22.51 -15.50 15.79
CA ASP A 95 -23.75 -15.15 15.08
C ASP A 95 -24.01 -13.64 15.12
N GLN A 96 -23.77 -13.02 16.28
CA GLN A 96 -23.80 -11.58 16.47
C GLN A 96 -22.75 -10.87 15.62
N VAL A 97 -21.55 -11.45 15.51
CA VAL A 97 -20.49 -10.93 14.62
C VAL A 97 -20.92 -11.04 13.15
N ALA A 98 -21.47 -12.20 12.75
CA ALA A 98 -21.98 -12.43 11.40
C ALA A 98 -23.10 -11.44 11.03
N ALA A 99 -24.04 -11.18 11.95
CA ALA A 99 -25.11 -10.21 11.75
C ALA A 99 -24.59 -8.78 11.53
N VAL A 100 -23.56 -8.37 12.27
CA VAL A 100 -22.89 -7.07 12.06
C VAL A 100 -22.25 -7.01 10.67
N ILE A 101 -21.55 -8.08 10.26
CA ILE A 101 -20.89 -8.16 8.94
C ILE A 101 -21.92 -8.09 7.83
N GLU A 102 -22.97 -8.92 7.89
CA GLU A 102 -24.01 -8.97 6.89
C GLU A 102 -24.72 -7.62 6.73
N ARG A 103 -25.10 -6.99 7.85
CA ARG A 103 -25.71 -5.66 7.83
C ARG A 103 -24.77 -4.61 7.25
N THR A 104 -23.47 -4.69 7.57
CA THR A 104 -22.46 -3.79 7.00
C THR A 104 -22.39 -3.92 5.48
N LEU A 105 -22.53 -5.13 4.94
CA LEU A 105 -22.37 -5.42 3.51
C LEU A 105 -23.65 -5.22 2.69
N ARG A 106 -24.82 -5.43 3.28
CA ARG A 106 -26.10 -5.51 2.56
C ARG A 106 -27.03 -4.32 2.75
N SER A 107 -26.72 -3.41 3.68
CA SER A 107 -27.55 -2.24 3.92
C SER A 107 -26.74 -0.99 4.24
N THR A 108 -27.44 0.14 4.28
CA THR A 108 -26.94 1.44 4.72
C THR A 108 -27.91 2.01 5.76
N PRO A 109 -27.49 2.94 6.64
CA PRO A 109 -28.42 3.65 7.50
C PRO A 109 -29.40 4.49 6.66
N ALA A 110 -30.57 4.80 7.23
CA ALA A 110 -31.62 5.53 6.51
C ALA A 110 -31.21 6.97 6.10
N ASP A 111 -30.31 7.59 6.86
CA ASP A 111 -29.89 8.99 6.72
C ASP A 111 -28.45 9.16 6.19
N ALA A 112 -27.77 8.08 5.78
CA ALA A 112 -26.42 8.18 5.23
C ALA A 112 -26.11 7.11 4.17
N THR A 113 -25.10 7.39 3.34
CA THR A 113 -24.68 6.51 2.24
C THR A 113 -23.88 5.28 2.68
N HIS A 114 -23.41 5.26 3.92
CA HIS A 114 -22.62 4.17 4.48
C HIS A 114 -22.68 4.17 6.01
N TRP A 115 -22.34 3.03 6.62
CA TRP A 115 -22.28 2.92 8.07
C TRP A 115 -21.08 3.66 8.67
N SER A 116 -21.31 4.38 9.76
CA SER A 116 -20.26 4.79 10.70
C SER A 116 -20.22 3.82 11.87
N ILE A 117 -19.09 3.78 12.60
CA ILE A 117 -19.00 2.95 13.82
C ILE A 117 -20.05 3.32 14.87
N ARG A 118 -20.55 4.56 14.86
CA ARG A 118 -21.57 5.04 15.81
C ARG A 118 -22.97 4.68 15.36
N THR A 119 -23.28 4.82 14.07
CA THR A 119 -24.60 4.46 13.55
C THR A 119 -24.81 2.96 13.60
N MET A 120 -23.81 2.15 13.23
CA MET A 120 -23.88 0.69 13.38
C MET A 120 -23.99 0.26 14.86
N ALA A 121 -23.29 0.96 15.77
CA ALA A 121 -23.40 0.71 17.20
C ALA A 121 -24.81 1.00 17.74
N GLY A 122 -25.39 2.15 17.38
CA GLY A 122 -26.77 2.49 17.76
C GLY A 122 -27.78 1.48 17.23
N GLU A 123 -27.57 1.00 16.00
CA GLU A 123 -28.46 0.07 15.32
C GLU A 123 -28.35 -1.39 15.82
N THR A 124 -27.20 -1.79 16.37
CA THR A 124 -26.96 -3.17 16.85
C THR A 124 -26.94 -3.29 18.37
N GLY A 125 -26.94 -2.18 19.10
CA GLY A 125 -26.79 -2.13 20.56
C GLY A 125 -25.37 -2.41 21.07
N PHE A 126 -24.41 -2.65 20.18
CA PHE A 126 -23.01 -2.84 20.57
C PHE A 126 -22.28 -1.52 20.78
N SER A 127 -21.17 -1.55 21.53
CA SER A 127 -20.31 -0.37 21.64
C SER A 127 -19.61 -0.06 20.30
N HIS A 128 -19.36 1.21 20.02
CA HIS A 128 -18.61 1.63 18.83
C HIS A 128 -17.19 1.01 18.77
N THR A 129 -16.59 0.69 19.92
CA THR A 129 -15.28 0.01 19.99
C THR A 129 -15.37 -1.45 19.56
N THR A 130 -16.46 -2.13 19.89
CA THR A 130 -16.77 -3.47 19.39
C THR A 130 -16.93 -3.46 17.87
N ILE A 131 -17.75 -2.56 17.34
CA ILE A 131 -17.95 -2.44 15.87
C ILE A 131 -16.60 -2.18 15.18
N ARG A 132 -15.79 -1.25 15.71
CA ARG A 132 -14.44 -0.98 15.18
C ARG A 132 -13.58 -2.23 15.18
N ARG A 133 -13.60 -3.05 16.24
CA ARG A 133 -12.82 -4.30 16.32
C ARG A 133 -13.29 -5.33 15.30
N ILE A 134 -14.61 -5.52 15.15
CA ILE A 134 -15.19 -6.42 14.14
C ILE A 134 -14.76 -5.96 12.76
N TRP A 135 -15.00 -4.70 12.40
CA TRP A 135 -14.61 -4.18 11.08
C TRP A 135 -13.11 -4.28 10.83
N THR A 136 -12.27 -4.00 11.83
CA THR A 136 -10.81 -4.15 11.69
C THR A 136 -10.40 -5.60 11.46
N ALA A 137 -11.00 -6.55 12.19
CA ALA A 137 -10.68 -7.97 12.07
C ALA A 137 -11.09 -8.55 10.71
N PHE A 138 -12.19 -8.06 10.12
CA PHE A 138 -12.71 -8.52 8.83
C PHE A 138 -12.37 -7.59 7.66
N GLY A 139 -11.56 -6.55 7.88
CA GLY A 139 -11.15 -5.60 6.83
C GLY A 139 -12.30 -4.75 6.25
N LEU A 140 -13.41 -4.61 6.95
CA LEU A 140 -14.56 -3.83 6.49
C LEU A 140 -14.28 -2.33 6.60
N GLN A 141 -14.46 -1.59 5.50
CA GLN A 141 -14.17 -0.16 5.42
C GLN A 141 -15.33 0.58 4.73
N PRO A 142 -16.54 0.68 5.34
CA PRO A 142 -17.73 1.25 4.68
C PRO A 142 -17.57 2.70 4.21
N HIS A 143 -16.69 3.46 4.85
CA HIS A 143 -16.36 4.85 4.52
C HIS A 143 -15.48 5.00 3.27
N ARG A 144 -14.93 3.91 2.74
CA ARG A 144 -14.14 3.92 1.53
C ARG A 144 -15.00 3.50 0.35
N SER A 145 -14.91 4.28 -0.70
CA SER A 145 -15.35 3.91 -2.03
C SER A 145 -14.15 3.95 -2.97
N GLU A 146 -14.14 3.03 -3.92
CA GLU A 146 -13.17 3.01 -5.01
C GLU A 146 -13.92 3.03 -6.33
N THR A 147 -13.31 3.63 -7.34
CA THR A 147 -13.89 3.68 -8.68
C THR A 147 -13.33 2.54 -9.51
N PHE A 148 -14.16 1.98 -10.38
CA PHE A 148 -13.72 1.02 -11.39
C PHE A 148 -14.27 1.44 -12.74
N LYS A 149 -13.57 1.06 -13.81
CA LYS A 149 -14.02 1.27 -15.19
C LYS A 149 -13.64 0.07 -16.02
N LEU A 150 -14.64 -0.58 -16.63
CA LEU A 150 -14.42 -1.64 -17.59
C LEU A 150 -14.27 -1.04 -19.00
N SER A 151 -13.37 -1.64 -19.78
CA SER A 151 -13.23 -1.31 -21.20
C SER A 151 -14.27 -2.09 -22.01
N SER A 152 -14.87 -1.44 -23.00
CA SER A 152 -15.72 -2.09 -24.02
C SER A 152 -14.97 -2.28 -25.35
N ASP A 153 -13.64 -2.17 -25.32
CA ASP A 153 -12.79 -2.30 -26.51
C ASP A 153 -12.77 -3.77 -26.97
N PRO A 154 -13.15 -4.10 -28.21
CA PRO A 154 -13.12 -5.48 -28.70
C PRO A 154 -11.70 -6.08 -28.66
N LEU A 155 -10.67 -5.24 -28.78
CA LEU A 155 -9.26 -5.65 -28.73
C LEU A 155 -8.66 -5.47 -27.33
N PHE A 156 -9.48 -5.42 -26.28
CA PHE A 156 -9.02 -5.18 -24.91
C PHE A 156 -7.91 -6.17 -24.50
N VAL A 157 -8.15 -7.46 -24.70
CA VAL A 157 -7.21 -8.53 -24.31
C VAL A 157 -5.88 -8.37 -25.04
N ASP A 158 -5.91 -8.19 -26.35
CA ASP A 158 -4.72 -8.08 -27.18
C ASP A 158 -3.89 -6.84 -26.83
N LYS A 159 -4.55 -5.68 -26.68
CA LYS A 159 -3.89 -4.42 -26.29
C LYS A 159 -3.29 -4.48 -24.88
N VAL A 160 -3.96 -5.14 -23.93
CA VAL A 160 -3.40 -5.35 -22.58
C VAL A 160 -2.16 -6.24 -22.67
N ARG A 161 -2.20 -7.34 -23.42
CA ARG A 161 -1.05 -8.23 -23.60
C ARG A 161 0.12 -7.53 -24.28
N ASP A 162 -0.15 -6.77 -25.33
CA ASP A 162 0.84 -5.98 -26.07
C ASP A 162 1.57 -4.98 -25.13
N ILE A 163 0.83 -4.11 -24.44
CA ILE A 163 1.41 -3.08 -23.57
C ILE A 163 2.11 -3.70 -22.36
N VAL A 164 1.50 -4.70 -21.70
CA VAL A 164 2.13 -5.36 -20.54
C VAL A 164 3.39 -6.12 -20.99
N GLY A 165 3.38 -6.72 -22.18
CA GLY A 165 4.55 -7.35 -22.79
C GLY A 165 5.71 -6.36 -22.93
N LEU A 166 5.46 -5.17 -23.47
CA LEU A 166 6.46 -4.11 -23.58
C LEU A 166 7.02 -3.68 -22.22
N TYR A 167 6.19 -3.64 -21.17
CA TYR A 167 6.62 -3.21 -19.84
C TYR A 167 7.41 -4.27 -19.06
N LEU A 168 7.10 -5.55 -19.28
CA LEU A 168 7.78 -6.66 -18.61
C LEU A 168 9.03 -7.11 -19.35
N SER A 169 8.99 -7.07 -20.67
CA SER A 169 10.04 -7.56 -21.56
C SER A 169 10.13 -6.70 -22.82
N PRO A 170 10.64 -5.46 -22.71
CA PRO A 170 10.80 -4.58 -23.86
C PRO A 170 11.72 -5.21 -24.92
N PRO A 171 11.50 -4.93 -26.22
CA PRO A 171 12.36 -5.43 -27.28
C PRO A 171 13.83 -4.99 -27.12
N ASN A 172 14.76 -5.80 -27.63
CA ASN A 172 16.18 -5.44 -27.63
C ASN A 172 16.42 -4.19 -28.49
N ARG A 173 17.32 -3.30 -28.05
CA ARG A 173 17.64 -2.05 -28.74
C ARG A 173 16.41 -1.17 -29.05
N ALA A 174 15.43 -1.20 -28.15
CA ALA A 174 14.24 -0.39 -28.27
C ALA A 174 14.06 0.55 -27.07
N LEU A 175 13.49 1.72 -27.34
CA LEU A 175 13.05 2.68 -26.34
C LEU A 175 11.53 2.60 -26.23
N VAL A 176 11.01 2.36 -25.03
CA VAL A 176 9.56 2.34 -24.79
C VAL A 176 9.15 3.59 -24.03
N LEU A 177 8.37 4.43 -24.70
CA LEU A 177 7.89 5.71 -24.18
C LEU A 177 6.40 5.64 -23.89
N SER A 178 6.02 5.94 -22.65
CA SER A 178 4.64 6.15 -22.24
C SER A 178 4.31 7.64 -22.42
N VAL A 179 3.40 7.95 -23.35
CA VAL A 179 3.11 9.30 -23.82
C VAL A 179 1.66 9.66 -23.54
N ASP A 180 1.43 10.85 -23.01
CA ASP A 180 0.09 11.36 -22.71
C ASP A 180 0.13 12.89 -22.47
N GLU A 181 -1.05 13.48 -22.36
CA GLU A 181 -1.23 14.89 -22.05
C GLU A 181 -2.08 15.13 -20.79
N LYS A 182 -1.51 15.91 -19.88
CA LYS A 182 -2.27 16.50 -18.78
C LYS A 182 -2.83 17.84 -19.23
N SER A 183 -4.06 17.82 -19.74
CA SER A 183 -4.76 19.02 -20.19
C SER A 183 -5.31 19.86 -19.04
N GLN A 184 -5.59 21.14 -19.33
CA GLN A 184 -6.29 22.07 -18.45
C GLN A 184 -5.67 22.26 -17.05
N ILE A 185 -4.33 22.24 -16.95
CA ILE A 185 -3.64 22.55 -15.70
C ILE A 185 -3.85 24.04 -15.40
N GLN A 186 -4.49 24.35 -14.27
CA GLN A 186 -4.88 25.70 -13.91
C GLN A 186 -3.75 26.42 -13.15
N ALA A 187 -3.46 27.66 -13.55
CA ALA A 187 -2.70 28.59 -12.72
C ALA A 187 -3.64 29.21 -11.69
N LEU A 188 -3.51 28.78 -10.44
CA LEU A 188 -4.37 29.19 -9.33
C LEU A 188 -3.57 29.97 -8.30
N ASP A 189 -4.06 31.15 -7.96
CA ASP A 189 -3.59 31.96 -6.83
C ASP A 189 -4.63 31.94 -5.69
N ARG A 190 -4.24 32.40 -4.50
CA ARG A 190 -5.10 32.53 -3.34
C ARG A 190 -5.44 33.99 -3.10
N GLU A 191 -6.72 34.26 -2.85
CA GLU A 191 -7.18 35.62 -2.53
C GLU A 191 -6.54 36.18 -1.25
N GLN A 192 -6.15 35.30 -0.33
CA GLN A 192 -5.45 35.68 0.90
C GLN A 192 -4.13 34.91 1.02
N PRO A 193 -3.12 35.51 1.67
CA PRO A 193 -1.85 34.84 1.93
C PRO A 193 -2.03 33.49 2.63
N VAL A 194 -1.24 32.50 2.21
CA VAL A 194 -1.18 31.20 2.89
C VAL A 194 -0.56 31.38 4.27
N LEU A 195 -1.24 30.90 5.32
CA LEU A 195 -0.68 30.90 6.67
C LEU A 195 0.21 29.66 6.81
N PRO A 196 1.52 29.82 7.07
CA PRO A 196 2.45 28.70 7.13
C PRO A 196 2.15 27.78 8.31
N MET A 197 2.63 26.54 8.22
CA MET A 197 2.55 25.59 9.33
C MET A 197 3.44 26.02 10.51
N MET A 198 2.99 25.70 11.72
CA MET A 198 3.75 25.85 12.98
C MET A 198 3.63 24.54 13.78
N PRO A 199 4.48 24.26 14.78
CA PRO A 199 4.29 23.10 15.66
C PRO A 199 2.88 23.06 16.26
N GLY A 200 2.13 21.99 15.97
CA GLY A 200 0.73 21.82 16.41
C GLY A 200 -0.33 22.57 15.59
N VAL A 201 0.06 23.37 14.58
CA VAL A 201 -0.87 24.12 13.73
C VAL A 201 -0.63 23.79 12.25
N PRO A 202 -1.60 23.18 11.56
CA PRO A 202 -1.47 22.92 10.13
C PRO A 202 -1.49 24.24 9.34
N GLU A 203 -0.86 24.21 8.17
CA GLU A 203 -0.98 25.27 7.16
C GLU A 203 -2.46 25.55 6.85
N ARG A 204 -2.85 26.83 6.74
CA ARG A 204 -4.22 27.25 6.44
C ARG A 204 -4.28 28.00 5.12
N ARG A 205 -5.34 27.74 4.36
CA ARG A 205 -5.58 28.30 3.03
C ARG A 205 -7.03 28.70 2.89
N THR A 206 -7.28 29.77 2.14
CA THR A 206 -8.63 30.09 1.69
C THR A 206 -9.11 29.08 0.66
N HIS A 207 -10.42 28.78 0.71
CA HIS A 207 -11.08 27.93 -0.27
C HIS A 207 -11.26 28.66 -1.61
N SER A 208 -11.46 29.98 -1.57
CA SER A 208 -11.49 30.86 -2.74
C SER A 208 -10.14 30.95 -3.44
N TYR A 209 -10.18 31.07 -4.76
CA TYR A 209 -8.99 31.11 -5.60
C TYR A 209 -9.19 32.04 -6.80
N VAL A 210 -8.10 32.65 -7.25
CA VAL A 210 -8.06 33.47 -8.47
C VAL A 210 -7.49 32.63 -9.61
N ARG A 211 -8.14 32.66 -10.77
CA ARG A 211 -7.70 31.91 -11.96
C ARG A 211 -6.87 32.80 -12.87
N HIS A 212 -5.65 32.36 -13.20
CA HIS A 212 -4.72 33.07 -14.09
C HIS A 212 -4.53 32.37 -15.45
N GLY A 213 -5.44 31.46 -15.81
CA GLY A 213 -5.43 30.73 -17.08
C GLY A 213 -5.13 29.24 -16.94
N THR A 214 -4.96 28.58 -18.08
CA THR A 214 -4.66 27.15 -18.17
C THR A 214 -3.52 26.88 -19.14
N THR A 215 -2.79 25.80 -18.90
CA THR A 215 -1.81 25.21 -19.82
C THR A 215 -2.06 23.71 -19.95
N SER A 216 -1.50 23.07 -20.97
CA SER A 216 -1.57 21.62 -21.18
C SER A 216 -0.15 21.08 -21.26
N LEU A 217 0.19 20.09 -20.43
CA LEU A 217 1.50 19.45 -20.42
C LEU A 217 1.45 18.15 -21.21
N PHE A 218 2.24 18.06 -22.27
CA PHE A 218 2.53 16.81 -22.95
C PHE A 218 3.78 16.21 -22.33
N ALA A 219 3.76 14.91 -22.03
CA ALA A 219 4.90 14.22 -21.43
C ALA A 219 5.13 12.85 -22.09
N ALA A 220 6.39 12.47 -22.19
CA ALA A 220 6.86 11.16 -22.61
C ALA A 220 7.78 10.62 -21.52
N LEU A 221 7.36 9.56 -20.86
CA LEU A 221 8.10 8.84 -19.84
C LEU A 221 8.79 7.64 -20.47
N ASP A 222 10.12 7.58 -20.39
CA ASP A 222 10.88 6.35 -20.64
C ASP A 222 10.64 5.38 -19.48
N ILE A 223 10.05 4.23 -19.78
CA ILE A 223 9.70 3.24 -18.75
C ILE A 223 10.92 2.59 -18.10
N ALA A 224 12.05 2.54 -18.82
CA ALA A 224 13.24 1.81 -18.39
C ALA A 224 14.11 2.67 -17.47
N SER A 225 14.36 3.92 -17.86
CA SER A 225 15.15 4.86 -17.06
C SER A 225 14.32 5.69 -16.08
N GLY A 226 13.03 5.89 -16.37
CA GLY A 226 12.18 6.85 -15.67
C GLY A 226 12.38 8.30 -16.13
N PHE A 227 13.18 8.56 -17.16
CA PHE A 227 13.42 9.90 -17.70
C PHE A 227 12.15 10.46 -18.35
N VAL A 228 11.92 11.75 -18.20
CA VAL A 228 10.72 12.43 -18.73
C VAL A 228 11.09 13.55 -19.68
N ILE A 229 10.57 13.48 -20.90
CA ILE A 229 10.53 14.58 -21.84
C ILE A 229 9.17 15.25 -21.67
N GLY A 230 9.13 16.55 -21.38
CA GLY A 230 7.85 17.26 -21.25
C GLY A 230 7.86 18.64 -21.90
N LYS A 231 6.69 19.08 -22.38
CA LYS A 231 6.47 20.44 -22.89
C LYS A 231 5.05 20.92 -22.65
N CYS A 232 4.96 22.18 -22.21
CA CYS A 232 3.69 22.86 -22.04
C CYS A 232 3.25 23.55 -23.34
N TYR A 233 1.95 23.51 -23.59
CA TYR A 233 1.28 24.17 -24.70
C TYR A 233 0.00 24.86 -24.23
N LYS A 234 -0.33 26.00 -24.85
CA LYS A 234 -1.59 26.71 -24.61
C LYS A 234 -2.82 25.92 -25.08
N ARG A 235 -2.66 25.03 -26.06
CA ARG A 235 -3.71 24.21 -26.68
C ARG A 235 -3.22 22.77 -26.81
N HIS A 236 -4.13 21.82 -26.95
CA HIS A 236 -3.84 20.38 -27.04
C HIS A 236 -4.44 19.76 -28.31
N ARG A 237 -4.14 20.35 -29.48
CA ARG A 237 -4.59 19.85 -30.78
C ARG A 237 -3.55 18.94 -31.42
N ALA A 238 -3.89 18.30 -32.53
CA ALA A 238 -2.97 17.48 -33.31
C ALA A 238 -1.69 18.21 -33.76
N THR A 239 -1.74 19.54 -33.95
CA THR A 239 -0.57 20.36 -34.28
C THR A 239 0.44 20.40 -33.14
N GLU A 240 -0.04 20.58 -31.90
CA GLU A 240 0.80 20.59 -30.72
C GLU A 240 1.33 19.19 -30.40
N PHE A 241 0.51 18.15 -30.59
CA PHE A 241 0.96 16.76 -30.45
C PHE A 241 2.06 16.40 -31.46
N LEU A 242 1.90 16.78 -32.74
CA LEU A 242 2.95 16.54 -33.73
C LEU A 242 4.25 17.31 -33.39
N ASP A 243 4.14 18.56 -32.93
CA ASP A 243 5.31 19.31 -32.46
C ASP A 243 6.01 18.62 -31.28
N PHE A 244 5.24 17.98 -30.39
CA PHE A 244 5.78 17.19 -29.30
C PHE A 244 6.48 15.91 -29.79
N LEU A 245 5.88 15.17 -30.73
CA LEU A 245 6.51 14.01 -31.36
C LEU A 245 7.85 14.37 -32.02
N LYS A 246 7.93 15.51 -32.71
CA LYS A 246 9.18 16.00 -33.30
C LYS A 246 10.26 16.31 -32.26
N GLN A 247 9.87 16.73 -31.06
CA GLN A 247 10.84 16.97 -29.99
C GLN A 247 11.30 15.67 -29.33
N ILE A 248 10.45 14.65 -29.27
CA ILE A 248 10.88 13.31 -28.90
C ILE A 248 11.89 12.81 -29.93
N ASP A 249 11.54 12.83 -31.22
CA ASP A 249 12.39 12.43 -32.37
C ASP A 249 13.77 13.12 -32.36
N ALA A 250 13.83 14.39 -31.96
CA ALA A 250 15.08 15.13 -31.86
C ALA A 250 15.96 14.77 -30.64
N ARG A 251 15.41 14.11 -29.62
CA ARG A 251 16.11 13.78 -28.35
C ARG A 251 16.46 12.31 -28.20
N VAL A 252 15.77 11.44 -28.93
CA VAL A 252 15.98 10.00 -28.88
C VAL A 252 17.07 9.57 -29.86
N PRO A 253 17.85 8.52 -29.57
CA PRO A 253 18.85 8.00 -30.50
C PRO A 253 18.19 7.51 -31.81
N PRO A 254 18.77 7.81 -32.99
CA PRO A 254 18.17 7.47 -34.29
C PRO A 254 18.29 5.98 -34.67
N ASP A 255 19.07 5.20 -33.92
CA ASP A 255 19.37 3.78 -34.20
C ASP A 255 18.54 2.80 -33.35
N LEU A 256 17.58 3.30 -32.57
CA LEU A 256 16.69 2.49 -31.74
C LEU A 256 15.28 2.45 -32.32
N ASP A 257 14.62 1.30 -32.15
CA ASP A 257 13.18 1.22 -32.37
C ASP A 257 12.44 1.93 -31.22
N ILE A 258 11.43 2.72 -31.54
CA ILE A 258 10.72 3.57 -30.58
C ILE A 258 9.29 3.09 -30.47
N HIS A 259 8.96 2.48 -29.34
CA HIS A 259 7.61 2.04 -29.01
C HIS A 259 6.92 3.13 -28.19
N ILE A 260 5.89 3.75 -28.76
CA ILE A 260 5.07 4.72 -28.04
C ILE A 260 3.79 4.04 -27.56
N VAL A 261 3.63 3.97 -26.23
CA VAL A 261 2.36 3.67 -25.60
C VAL A 261 1.60 4.98 -25.38
N MET A 262 0.42 5.13 -25.95
CA MET A 262 -0.40 6.34 -25.83
C MET A 262 -1.89 6.02 -25.79
N ASP A 263 -2.70 6.98 -25.36
CA ASP A 263 -4.14 6.82 -25.35
C ASP A 263 -4.77 6.84 -26.76
N ASN A 264 -6.04 6.46 -26.84
CA ASN A 264 -6.75 6.30 -28.10
C ASN A 264 -7.35 7.63 -28.66
N TYR A 265 -6.89 8.79 -28.18
CA TYR A 265 -7.49 10.10 -28.46
C TYR A 265 -7.47 10.48 -29.94
N ALA A 266 -8.47 11.24 -30.37
CA ALA A 266 -8.70 11.56 -31.78
C ALA A 266 -7.56 12.39 -32.40
N THR A 267 -6.92 13.25 -31.62
CA THR A 267 -5.80 14.10 -32.06
C THR A 267 -4.59 13.26 -32.50
N HIS A 268 -4.37 12.11 -31.86
CA HIS A 268 -3.27 11.18 -32.16
C HIS A 268 -3.46 10.45 -33.50
N LYS A 269 -4.67 10.47 -34.07
CA LYS A 269 -5.02 9.71 -35.27
C LYS A 269 -5.33 10.57 -36.49
N THR A 270 -5.07 11.86 -36.42
CA THR A 270 -5.26 12.76 -37.56
C THR A 270 -4.35 12.35 -38.74
N ALA A 271 -4.76 12.68 -39.96
CA ALA A 271 -3.97 12.40 -41.17
C ALA A 271 -2.53 12.97 -41.07
N LEU A 272 -2.39 14.13 -40.44
CA LEU A 272 -1.11 14.78 -40.18
C LEU A 272 -0.17 13.90 -39.33
N VAL A 273 -0.67 13.36 -38.22
CA VAL A 273 0.13 12.52 -37.31
C VAL A 273 0.43 11.17 -37.95
N ARG A 274 -0.57 10.54 -38.58
CA ARG A 274 -0.40 9.28 -39.31
C ARG A 274 0.65 9.38 -40.42
N ALA A 275 0.62 10.46 -41.21
CA ALA A 275 1.59 10.69 -42.28
C ALA A 275 3.02 10.92 -41.75
N TRP A 276 3.16 11.53 -40.57
CA TRP A 276 4.46 11.71 -39.92
C TRP A 276 5.05 10.39 -39.42
N LEU A 277 4.22 9.56 -38.78
CA LEU A 277 4.59 8.23 -38.29
C LEU A 277 4.89 7.26 -39.46
N ALA A 278 4.10 7.28 -40.53
CA ALA A 278 4.30 6.40 -41.69
C ALA A 278 5.64 6.63 -42.40
N ARG A 279 6.25 7.82 -42.25
CA ARG A 279 7.59 8.13 -42.77
C ARG A 279 8.73 7.64 -41.86
N ARG A 280 8.40 7.05 -40.71
CA ARG A 280 9.33 6.61 -39.68
C ARG A 280 8.99 5.17 -39.25
N PRO A 281 9.43 4.16 -40.02
CA PRO A 281 9.07 2.77 -39.76
C PRO A 281 9.60 2.22 -38.43
N HIS A 282 10.61 2.87 -37.83
CA HIS A 282 11.14 2.55 -36.50
C HIS A 282 10.26 3.06 -35.35
N TYR A 283 9.18 3.81 -35.63
CA TYR A 283 8.18 4.18 -34.62
C TYR A 283 7.02 3.19 -34.62
N HIS A 284 6.83 2.51 -33.51
CA HIS A 284 5.74 1.56 -33.27
C HIS A 284 4.74 2.16 -32.27
N VAL A 285 3.47 2.27 -32.65
CA VAL A 285 2.43 2.88 -31.79
C VAL A 285 1.54 1.82 -31.18
N HIS A 286 1.41 1.88 -29.85
CA HIS A 286 0.63 0.97 -29.02
C HIS A 286 -0.46 1.77 -28.32
N PHE A 287 -1.71 1.58 -28.74
CA PHE A 287 -2.84 2.31 -28.16
C PHE A 287 -3.36 1.59 -26.93
N THR A 288 -3.50 2.32 -25.81
CA THR A 288 -4.21 1.78 -24.64
C THR A 288 -5.64 1.41 -25.01
N PRO A 289 -6.22 0.36 -24.40
CA PRO A 289 -7.64 0.07 -24.59
C PRO A 289 -8.51 1.26 -24.20
N THR A 290 -9.65 1.40 -24.85
CA THR A 290 -10.60 2.48 -24.54
C THR A 290 -10.99 2.43 -23.06
N SER A 291 -10.96 3.56 -22.35
CA SER A 291 -11.24 3.62 -20.91
C SER A 291 -10.23 2.90 -19.99
N ALA A 292 -9.03 2.59 -20.47
CA ALA A 292 -7.98 1.92 -19.71
C ALA A 292 -6.70 2.78 -19.54
N SER A 293 -6.83 4.09 -19.35
CA SER A 293 -5.66 4.99 -19.15
C SER A 293 -4.80 4.61 -17.94
N TRP A 294 -5.33 3.83 -16.99
CA TRP A 294 -4.59 3.27 -15.86
C TRP A 294 -3.39 2.39 -16.26
N ILE A 295 -3.35 1.89 -17.50
CA ILE A 295 -2.21 1.14 -18.03
C ILE A 295 -1.07 2.07 -18.49
N ASN A 296 -1.36 3.33 -18.82
CA ASN A 296 -0.36 4.29 -19.29
C ASN A 296 0.50 4.77 -18.10
N GLN A 297 1.78 4.40 -18.05
CA GLN A 297 2.61 4.66 -16.87
C GLN A 297 2.87 6.15 -16.59
N VAL A 298 2.86 7.00 -17.62
CA VAL A 298 3.03 8.46 -17.49
C VAL A 298 1.91 9.09 -16.64
N GLU A 299 0.73 8.48 -16.56
CA GLU A 299 -0.35 8.92 -15.66
C GLU A 299 0.07 8.84 -14.18
N ARG A 300 0.94 7.88 -13.82
CA ARG A 300 1.54 7.84 -12.46
C ARG A 300 2.46 9.02 -12.22
N TRP A 301 3.23 9.41 -13.23
CA TRP A 301 4.08 10.59 -13.16
C TRP A 301 3.26 11.88 -13.06
N PHE A 302 2.18 12.00 -13.83
CA PHE A 302 1.24 13.13 -13.69
C PHE A 302 0.59 13.20 -12.31
N ALA A 303 0.27 12.07 -11.70
CA ALA A 303 -0.22 12.02 -10.33
C ALA A 303 0.85 12.51 -9.33
N GLU A 304 2.12 12.22 -9.60
CA GLU A 304 3.25 12.71 -8.80
C GLU A 304 3.47 14.22 -8.92
N LEU A 305 3.53 14.74 -10.15
CA LEU A 305 3.54 16.18 -10.42
C LEU A 305 2.36 16.88 -9.73
N THR A 306 1.16 16.31 -9.85
CA THR A 306 -0.04 16.86 -9.21
C THR A 306 0.12 16.93 -7.69
N ARG A 307 0.61 15.87 -7.06
CA ARG A 307 0.74 15.80 -5.60
C ARG A 307 1.83 16.70 -5.06
N LYS A 308 2.99 16.74 -5.74
CA LYS A 308 4.20 17.41 -5.26
C LYS A 308 4.24 18.90 -5.61
N GLN A 309 3.80 19.28 -6.81
CA GLN A 309 3.90 20.66 -7.30
C GLN A 309 2.53 21.34 -7.42
N LEU A 310 1.54 20.71 -8.04
CA LEU A 310 0.33 21.44 -8.47
C LEU A 310 -0.73 21.61 -7.37
N ARG A 311 -1.03 20.56 -6.60
CA ARG A 311 -2.16 20.53 -5.64
C ARG A 311 -2.06 21.63 -4.58
N ARG A 312 -0.84 21.97 -4.19
CA ARG A 312 -0.53 22.99 -3.19
C ARG A 312 0.22 24.20 -3.76
N GLY A 313 0.50 24.21 -5.06
CA GLY A 313 1.16 25.31 -5.74
C GLY A 313 0.28 26.55 -5.80
N VAL A 314 0.93 27.71 -5.91
CA VAL A 314 0.33 29.03 -6.05
C VAL A 314 1.00 29.68 -7.25
N HIS A 315 0.22 30.02 -8.27
CA HIS A 315 0.73 30.53 -9.54
C HIS A 315 -0.09 31.73 -10.00
N THR A 316 0.56 32.89 -10.14
CA THR A 316 -0.07 34.17 -10.53
C THR A 316 -0.13 34.36 -12.05
N SER A 317 0.43 33.41 -12.81
CA SER A 317 0.38 33.38 -14.28
C SER A 317 0.59 31.97 -14.81
N THR A 318 0.18 31.73 -16.06
CA THR A 318 0.53 30.48 -16.76
C THR A 318 2.03 30.34 -16.99
N SER A 319 2.77 31.45 -17.19
CA SER A 319 4.24 31.41 -17.35
C SER A 319 4.93 30.84 -16.12
N GLN A 320 4.54 31.31 -14.93
CA GLN A 320 5.07 30.79 -13.65
C GLN A 320 4.74 29.31 -13.48
N LEU A 321 3.50 28.91 -13.77
CA LEU A 321 3.09 27.51 -13.73
C LEU A 321 3.94 26.63 -14.69
N GLU A 322 4.18 27.10 -15.90
CA GLU A 322 5.02 26.36 -16.87
C GLU A 322 6.47 26.28 -16.43
N GLN A 323 7.02 27.33 -15.83
CA GLN A 323 8.38 27.33 -15.28
C GLN A 323 8.53 26.34 -14.12
N ASP A 324 7.54 26.27 -13.24
CA ASP A 324 7.51 25.32 -12.12
C ASP A 324 7.40 23.86 -12.62
N ILE A 325 6.58 23.61 -13.65
CA ILE A 325 6.49 22.31 -14.30
C ILE A 325 7.83 21.91 -14.92
N ARG A 326 8.49 22.82 -15.65
CA ARG A 326 9.82 22.57 -16.24
C ARG A 326 10.85 22.26 -15.15
N SER A 327 10.90 23.09 -14.10
CA SER A 327 11.80 22.88 -12.96
C SER A 327 11.54 21.54 -12.26
N PHE A 328 10.28 21.09 -12.20
CA PHE A 328 9.92 19.78 -11.66
C PHE A 328 10.43 18.63 -12.55
N ILE A 329 10.30 18.76 -13.88
CA ILE A 329 10.84 17.79 -14.85
C ILE A 329 12.36 17.72 -14.74
N ASP A 330 13.04 18.87 -14.71
CA ASP A 330 14.50 18.93 -14.63
C ASP A 330 15.01 18.23 -13.36
N ARG A 331 14.43 18.55 -12.20
CA ARG A 331 14.76 17.89 -10.92
C ARG A 331 14.42 16.40 -10.89
N HIS A 332 13.34 15.99 -11.55
CA HIS A 332 13.00 14.57 -11.69
C HIS A 332 14.08 13.84 -12.51
N ASN A 333 14.54 14.47 -13.59
CA ASN A 333 15.54 13.92 -14.50
C ASN A 333 16.98 13.94 -13.96
N GLU A 334 17.26 14.66 -12.87
CA GLU A 334 18.55 14.57 -12.16
C GLU A 334 18.77 13.18 -11.53
N ASN A 335 17.69 12.50 -11.12
CA ASN A 335 17.74 11.16 -10.57
C ASN A 335 16.45 10.39 -10.93
N PRO A 336 16.29 10.02 -12.21
CA PRO A 336 15.05 9.43 -12.69
C PRO A 336 14.87 8.05 -12.07
N ARG A 337 13.65 7.76 -11.63
CA ARG A 337 13.28 6.47 -11.06
C ARG A 337 12.16 5.85 -11.89
N PRO A 338 12.38 4.70 -12.53
CA PRO A 338 11.34 4.04 -13.30
C PRO A 338 10.24 3.48 -12.39
N TYR A 339 9.01 3.45 -12.89
CA TYR A 339 7.93 2.73 -12.22
C TYR A 339 8.01 1.25 -12.59
N ARG A 340 8.24 0.39 -11.61
CA ARG A 340 8.28 -1.05 -11.84
C ARG A 340 6.88 -1.58 -12.08
N TRP A 341 6.64 -2.11 -13.28
CA TRP A 341 5.45 -2.90 -13.58
C TRP A 341 5.61 -4.32 -13.03
N THR A 342 4.58 -4.86 -12.37
CA THR A 342 4.66 -6.16 -11.68
C THR A 342 3.56 -7.15 -12.03
N LYS A 343 2.43 -6.70 -12.57
CA LYS A 343 1.30 -7.57 -12.88
C LYS A 343 1.39 -8.08 -14.31
N SER A 344 1.31 -9.39 -14.49
CA SER A 344 1.16 -10.01 -15.81
C SER A 344 -0.20 -9.66 -16.43
N ALA A 345 -0.28 -9.80 -17.76
CA ALA A 345 -1.54 -9.60 -18.47
C ALA A 345 -2.62 -10.58 -17.96
N ASP A 346 -2.25 -11.84 -17.73
CA ASP A 346 -3.19 -12.87 -17.27
C ASP A 346 -3.73 -12.58 -15.85
N GLU A 347 -2.92 -12.05 -14.94
CA GLU A 347 -3.41 -11.61 -13.62
C GLU A 347 -4.40 -10.45 -13.72
N ILE A 348 -4.18 -9.53 -14.66
CA ILE A 348 -5.10 -8.42 -14.93
C ILE A 348 -6.41 -8.97 -15.50
N LEU A 349 -6.34 -9.81 -16.53
CA LEU A 349 -7.52 -10.42 -17.17
C LEU A 349 -8.32 -11.29 -16.19
N ALA A 350 -7.65 -12.08 -15.35
CA ALA A 350 -8.30 -12.85 -14.28
C ALA A 350 -9.03 -11.95 -13.27
N SER A 351 -8.47 -10.77 -12.97
CA SER A 351 -9.12 -9.80 -12.08
C SER A 351 -10.37 -9.18 -12.72
N VAL A 352 -10.32 -8.87 -14.03
CA VAL A 352 -11.48 -8.40 -14.80
C VAL A 352 -12.56 -9.48 -14.87
N LYS A 353 -12.18 -10.74 -15.13
CA LYS A 353 -13.10 -11.88 -15.17
C LYS A 353 -13.86 -12.08 -13.85
N ARG A 354 -13.14 -12.07 -12.72
CA ARG A 354 -13.76 -12.14 -11.37
C ARG A 354 -14.75 -11.00 -11.14
N PHE A 355 -14.43 -9.80 -11.62
CA PHE A 355 -15.32 -8.65 -11.50
C PHE A 355 -16.59 -8.80 -12.34
N CYS A 356 -16.48 -9.23 -13.61
CA CYS A 356 -17.65 -9.47 -14.47
C CYS A 356 -18.59 -10.53 -13.86
N GLN A 357 -18.02 -11.62 -13.31
CA GLN A 357 -18.79 -12.65 -12.62
C GLN A 357 -19.55 -12.11 -11.40
N ALA A 358 -18.91 -11.28 -10.59
CA ALA A 358 -19.53 -10.71 -9.38
C ALA A 358 -20.58 -9.63 -9.66
N SER A 359 -20.53 -8.99 -10.84
CA SER A 359 -21.43 -7.89 -11.21
C SER A 359 -22.58 -8.31 -12.13
N GLU A 360 -22.70 -9.61 -12.46
CA GLU A 360 -23.64 -10.17 -13.45
C GLU A 360 -23.57 -9.44 -14.81
N ARG A 361 -22.46 -8.73 -15.06
CA ARG A 361 -22.24 -8.00 -16.32
C ARG A 361 -21.52 -8.92 -17.28
N THR A 362 -22.22 -9.33 -18.33
CA THR A 362 -21.65 -10.02 -19.49
C THR A 362 -20.90 -9.01 -20.36
N LEU A 363 -19.71 -8.60 -19.93
CA LEU A 363 -18.75 -7.93 -20.79
C LEU A 363 -17.62 -8.93 -21.05
N CYS A 364 -17.54 -9.33 -22.33
CA CYS A 364 -16.70 -10.37 -22.92
C CYS A 364 -17.32 -11.77 -22.86
N GLY A 365 -17.86 -12.20 -24.01
CA GLY A 365 -18.17 -13.62 -24.27
C GLY A 365 -16.91 -14.51 -24.36
N GLU A 366 -15.71 -13.96 -24.18
CA GLU A 366 -14.42 -14.66 -24.33
C GLU A 366 -13.33 -14.14 -23.36
N LEU A 367 -13.65 -13.95 -22.07
CA LEU A 367 -12.65 -13.89 -20.98
C LEU A 367 -12.59 -15.23 -20.26
#